data_AF-A0A2T5LLN0-F1
#
_entry.id   AF-A0A2T5LLN0-F1
#
_cell.length_a   1.000
_cell.length_b   1.000
_cell.length_c   1.000
_cell.angle_alpha   90.00
_cell.angle_beta   90.00
_cell.angle_gamma   90.00
#
_symmetry.space_group_name_H-M   'P 1'
#
loop_
_entity.id
_entity.type
_entity.pdbx_description
1 polymer ?
#
loop_
_entity_poly.entity_id
_entity_poly.type
_entity_poly.pdbx_seq_one_letter_code
_entity_poly.pdbx_strand_id
1 'polypeptide(L)'
;MPSLKVLIIGGSITGLTLANILERYGIEYTLFEKHDNVAPALGASLGILPHGARILSQLGCYDDLVPSLAPLEDMVTYGPDGKLLARSDNLGSHIHAMMRSKISFLERQKLLAALHHAVSDKSKLILSCKVVQIDHLENSVQVKTEDGRVFKGDLLVGADGVHSKTREQMWRMLQDDKQEELYLKDYKAIKSTFSCIFGISKAMGKTTIADSWKNVRKGRHYLIQGAPDDRIFWFLFFKNEKQAGESQFLRYTPKDIEYYATKFATDQIRPDMTFGELYENRTTATLVPLEEYTLNRYYHRRLILIGDSAHKMHPVTGQGGNAGIEDAAFLANRLKDLIGKGSMPTECQLKEIFSELQEERRPRTEMLTKGAHGLSRLETFDNMFLKWFMLHVVKRLPCENILSPLAVSVAPGEPLKYLPLPAQPEERLVPFEDEVKITPRRRSPQATAIWMAIFLVVGSLRLIPVRDLLYRGIQIGNGLSRESLAAIQSYLRASYLAIVGLWCLESYRPAFSLGPISK
;
A
#
# COMPACT_ATOMS: atom_id res chain seq x y z
N MET A 1 -25.71 -17.51 -24.96
CA MET A 1 -24.79 -16.65 -25.75
C MET A 1 -23.36 -16.99 -25.33
N PRO A 2 -22.36 -16.89 -26.21
CA PRO A 2 -20.97 -17.08 -25.82
C PRO A 2 -20.64 -16.11 -24.67
N SER A 3 -20.09 -16.64 -23.58
CA SER A 3 -19.74 -15.91 -22.37
C SER A 3 -18.23 -15.75 -22.32
N LEU A 4 -17.74 -14.57 -21.91
CA LEU A 4 -16.32 -14.35 -21.72
C LEU A 4 -15.79 -15.31 -20.65
N LYS A 5 -14.75 -16.09 -21.00
CA LYS A 5 -14.06 -17.01 -20.08
C LYS A 5 -12.68 -16.51 -19.69
N VAL A 6 -12.51 -16.25 -18.39
CA VAL A 6 -11.25 -15.77 -17.80
C VAL A 6 -10.49 -16.91 -17.13
N LEU A 7 -9.23 -17.12 -17.51
CA LEU A 7 -8.32 -18.04 -16.82
C LEU A 7 -7.51 -17.26 -15.78
N ILE A 8 -7.57 -17.66 -14.50
CA ILE A 8 -6.82 -17.02 -13.42
C ILE A 8 -5.73 -17.98 -12.94
N ILE A 9 -4.46 -17.57 -13.03
CA ILE A 9 -3.35 -18.37 -12.48
C ILE A 9 -2.97 -17.80 -11.11
N GLY A 10 -3.13 -18.61 -10.06
CA GLY A 10 -2.77 -18.31 -8.69
C GLY A 10 -3.97 -18.10 -7.76
N GLY A 11 -4.11 -18.94 -6.73
CA GLY A 11 -5.08 -18.83 -5.64
C GLY A 11 -4.62 -17.93 -4.50
N SER A 12 -3.97 -16.81 -4.85
CA SER A 12 -3.55 -15.78 -3.89
C SER A 12 -4.73 -14.92 -3.42
N ILE A 13 -4.50 -13.97 -2.51
CA ILE A 13 -5.52 -12.98 -2.11
C ILE A 13 -6.08 -12.29 -3.36
N THR A 14 -5.20 -11.84 -4.27
CA THR A 14 -5.56 -11.21 -5.54
C THR A 14 -6.41 -12.13 -6.42
N GLY A 15 -5.97 -13.37 -6.63
CA GLY A 15 -6.66 -14.31 -7.52
C GLY A 15 -8.02 -14.76 -6.99
N LEU A 16 -8.12 -15.08 -5.69
CA LEU A 16 -9.40 -15.41 -5.05
C LEU A 16 -10.34 -14.21 -4.98
N THR A 17 -9.82 -13.00 -4.76
CA THR A 17 -10.63 -11.78 -4.84
C THR A 17 -11.23 -11.62 -6.24
N LEU A 18 -10.41 -11.76 -7.29
CA LEU A 18 -10.90 -11.68 -8.67
C LEU A 18 -11.94 -12.77 -8.97
N ALA A 19 -11.70 -14.02 -8.56
CA ALA A 19 -12.65 -15.12 -8.73
C ALA A 19 -14.02 -14.80 -8.10
N ASN A 20 -14.03 -14.30 -6.86
CA ASN A 20 -15.24 -13.87 -6.18
C ASN A 20 -15.98 -12.76 -6.95
N ILE A 21 -15.26 -11.72 -7.41
CA ILE A 21 -15.88 -10.61 -8.13
C ILE A 21 -16.47 -11.10 -9.47
N LEU A 22 -15.72 -11.88 -10.24
CA LEU A 22 -16.18 -12.42 -11.53
C LEU A 22 -17.42 -13.30 -11.35
N GLU A 23 -17.47 -14.12 -10.29
CA GLU A 23 -18.64 -14.93 -9.97
C GLU A 23 -19.88 -14.06 -9.71
N ARG A 24 -19.75 -13.05 -8.83
CA ARG A 24 -20.83 -12.09 -8.52
C ARG A 24 -21.25 -11.28 -9.75
N TYR A 25 -20.34 -11.04 -10.69
CA TYR A 25 -20.60 -10.33 -11.94
C TYR A 25 -21.16 -11.24 -13.03
N GLY A 26 -21.26 -12.56 -12.79
CA GLY A 26 -21.74 -13.54 -13.76
C GLY A 26 -20.79 -13.75 -14.94
N ILE A 27 -19.49 -13.54 -14.75
CA ILE A 27 -18.45 -13.76 -15.76
C ILE A 27 -17.87 -15.17 -15.57
N GLU A 28 -17.71 -15.92 -16.66
CA GLU A 28 -17.15 -17.28 -16.57
C GLU A 28 -15.65 -17.21 -16.24
N TYR A 29 -15.20 -18.06 -15.32
CA TYR A 29 -13.80 -18.12 -14.95
C TYR A 29 -13.37 -19.53 -14.55
N THR A 30 -12.06 -19.76 -14.56
CA THR A 30 -11.42 -20.93 -13.96
C THR A 30 -10.13 -20.47 -13.28
N LEU A 31 -9.98 -20.79 -12.00
CA LEU A 31 -8.79 -20.46 -11.22
C LEU A 31 -7.94 -21.71 -11.02
N PHE A 32 -6.63 -21.56 -11.22
CA PHE A 32 -5.64 -22.63 -11.04
C PHE A 32 -4.74 -22.31 -9.85
N GLU A 33 -4.71 -23.19 -8.85
CA GLU A 33 -3.79 -23.11 -7.71
C GLU A 33 -2.92 -24.37 -7.69
N LYS A 34 -1.60 -24.18 -7.58
CA LYS A 34 -0.62 -25.27 -7.59
C LYS A 34 -0.64 -26.10 -6.30
N HIS A 35 -1.06 -25.50 -5.20
CA HIS A 35 -1.18 -26.19 -3.91
C HIS A 35 -2.53 -26.89 -3.77
N ASP A 36 -2.57 -27.93 -2.95
CA ASP A 36 -3.79 -28.64 -2.54
C ASP A 36 -4.66 -27.83 -1.58
N ASN A 37 -4.05 -26.88 -0.86
CA ASN A 37 -4.71 -25.99 0.08
C ASN A 37 -4.45 -24.52 -0.29
N VAL A 38 -5.54 -23.78 -0.52
CA VAL A 38 -5.53 -22.33 -0.81
C VAL A 38 -5.20 -21.46 0.41
N ALA A 39 -5.42 -21.97 1.61
CA ALA A 39 -5.20 -21.27 2.88
C ALA A 39 -4.20 -22.06 3.74
N PRO A 40 -2.92 -22.15 3.32
CA PRO A 40 -1.92 -22.87 4.09
C PRO A 40 -1.58 -22.11 5.39
N ALA A 41 -1.32 -22.86 6.47
CA ALA A 41 -0.92 -22.33 7.78
C ALA A 41 0.56 -21.88 7.80
N LEU A 42 1.01 -21.19 6.75
CA LEU A 42 2.39 -20.74 6.57
C LEU A 42 2.67 -19.38 7.25
N GLY A 43 1.80 -18.99 8.19
CA GLY A 43 2.05 -17.99 9.23
C GLY A 43 2.63 -16.67 8.78
N ALA A 44 1.81 -15.75 8.26
CA ALA A 44 2.11 -14.32 8.21
C ALA A 44 0.84 -13.54 8.55
N SER A 45 0.96 -12.38 9.20
CA SER A 45 -0.15 -11.45 9.28
C SER A 45 -0.15 -10.49 8.10
N LEU A 46 -1.30 -9.87 7.86
CA LEU A 46 -1.45 -8.78 6.91
C LEU A 46 -2.34 -7.71 7.52
N GLY A 47 -2.13 -6.45 7.12
CA GLY A 47 -3.04 -5.37 7.45
C GLY A 47 -4.09 -5.20 6.36
N ILE A 48 -5.37 -5.17 6.73
CA ILE A 48 -6.47 -4.71 5.89
C ILE A 48 -6.64 -3.22 6.11
N LEU A 49 -6.53 -2.47 5.02
CA LEU A 49 -6.71 -1.01 5.00
C LEU A 49 -8.14 -0.67 4.52
N PRO A 50 -8.63 0.57 4.76
CA PRO A 50 -10.02 0.91 4.48
C PRO A 50 -10.49 0.64 3.03
N HIS A 51 -9.62 0.83 2.03
CA HIS A 51 -9.94 0.55 0.63
C HIS A 51 -10.09 -0.96 0.36
N GLY A 52 -9.23 -1.80 0.95
CA GLY A 52 -9.37 -3.25 0.89
C GLY A 52 -10.62 -3.74 1.66
N ALA A 53 -10.85 -3.20 2.86
CA ALA A 53 -12.03 -3.49 3.67
C ALA A 53 -13.33 -3.20 2.92
N ARG A 54 -13.38 -2.07 2.20
CA ARG A 54 -14.53 -1.68 1.37
C ARG A 54 -14.89 -2.77 0.36
N ILE A 55 -13.92 -3.27 -0.39
CA ILE A 55 -14.14 -4.31 -1.41
C ILE A 55 -14.52 -5.65 -0.75
N LEU A 56 -13.82 -6.05 0.33
CA LEU A 56 -14.14 -7.29 1.06
C LEU A 56 -15.56 -7.27 1.67
N SER A 57 -16.01 -6.10 2.12
CA SER A 57 -17.37 -5.89 2.62
C SER A 57 -18.40 -6.02 1.50
N GLN A 58 -18.15 -5.44 0.32
CA GLN A 58 -19.04 -5.62 -0.85
C GLN A 58 -19.14 -7.08 -1.30
N LEU A 59 -18.06 -7.87 -1.14
CA LEU A 59 -18.07 -9.31 -1.42
C LEU A 59 -18.84 -10.12 -0.36
N GLY A 60 -19.17 -9.52 0.78
CA GLY A 60 -19.86 -10.17 1.91
C GLY A 60 -18.95 -11.07 2.75
N CYS A 61 -17.62 -10.96 2.62
CA CYS A 61 -16.66 -11.81 3.34
C CYS A 61 -15.95 -11.09 4.49
N TYR A 62 -16.19 -9.78 4.66
CA TYR A 62 -15.55 -9.00 5.72
C TYR A 62 -16.09 -9.33 7.11
N ASP A 63 -17.40 -9.59 7.24
CA ASP A 63 -18.04 -9.85 8.53
C ASP A 63 -17.52 -11.14 9.18
N ASP A 64 -17.25 -12.17 8.36
CA ASP A 64 -16.62 -13.43 8.80
C ASP A 64 -15.20 -13.22 9.36
N LEU A 65 -14.53 -12.13 8.95
CA LEU A 65 -13.18 -11.81 9.40
C LEU A 65 -13.17 -11.04 10.72
N VAL A 66 -14.24 -10.30 11.04
CA VAL A 66 -14.32 -9.41 12.21
C VAL A 66 -13.84 -10.08 13.51
N PRO A 67 -14.23 -11.33 13.84
CA PRO A 67 -13.75 -11.98 15.06
C PRO A 67 -12.24 -12.24 15.10
N SER A 68 -11.59 -12.29 13.94
CA SER A 68 -10.14 -12.52 13.79
C SER A 68 -9.33 -11.23 13.58
N LEU A 69 -9.97 -10.07 13.54
CA LEU A 69 -9.31 -8.79 13.32
C LEU A 69 -8.69 -8.26 14.62
N ALA A 70 -7.43 -7.84 14.54
CA ALA A 70 -6.75 -7.01 15.53
C ALA A 70 -6.71 -5.56 15.03
N PRO A 71 -7.64 -4.69 15.48
CA PRO A 71 -7.63 -3.29 15.07
C PRO A 71 -6.42 -2.57 15.64
N LEU A 72 -5.75 -1.77 14.80
CA LEU A 72 -4.76 -0.82 15.25
C LEU A 72 -5.45 0.29 16.06
N GLU A 73 -5.06 0.49 17.31
CA GLU A 73 -5.51 1.64 18.12
C GLU A 73 -4.36 2.61 18.38
N ASP A 74 -3.30 2.13 19.03
CA ASP A 74 -2.12 2.91 19.33
C ASP A 74 -0.92 2.41 18.52
N MET A 75 -0.01 3.31 18.16
CA MET A 75 1.27 2.96 17.55
C MET A 75 2.42 3.56 18.37
N VAL A 76 3.24 2.69 18.97
CA VAL A 76 4.40 3.09 19.75
C VAL A 76 5.68 2.85 18.94
N THR A 77 6.61 3.80 18.96
CA THR A 77 7.92 3.61 18.34
C THR A 77 9.01 3.60 19.40
N TYR A 78 9.83 2.57 19.40
CA TYR A 78 11.01 2.42 20.25
C TYR A 78 12.30 2.67 19.46
N GLY A 79 13.28 3.26 20.12
CA GLY A 79 14.60 3.51 19.57
C GLY A 79 15.52 2.29 19.62
N PRO A 80 16.77 2.43 19.14
CA PRO A 80 17.75 1.33 19.10
C PRO A 80 18.19 0.81 20.47
N ASP A 81 17.91 1.52 21.55
CA ASP A 81 18.19 1.09 22.92
C ASP A 81 16.94 0.50 23.60
N GLY A 82 15.87 0.26 22.84
CA GLY A 82 14.59 -0.22 23.36
C GLY A 82 13.79 0.84 24.11
N LYS A 83 14.27 2.10 24.20
CA LYS A 83 13.54 3.17 24.90
C LYS A 83 12.48 3.80 24.02
N LEU A 84 11.46 4.35 24.67
CA LEU A 84 10.37 5.05 24.00
C LEU A 84 10.93 6.22 23.17
N LEU A 85 10.63 6.23 21.87
CA LEU A 85 10.99 7.29 20.96
C LEU A 85 9.79 8.20 20.65
N ALA A 86 8.66 7.61 20.30
CA ALA A 86 7.43 8.33 19.97
C ALA A 86 6.21 7.46 20.32
N ARG A 87 5.08 8.11 20.59
CA ARG A 87 3.79 7.45 20.83
C ARG A 87 2.71 8.18 20.04
N SER A 88 1.89 7.42 19.33
CA SER A 88 0.72 7.93 18.59
C SER A 88 -0.51 7.29 19.19
N ASP A 89 -1.11 8.00 20.14
CA ASP A 89 -2.33 7.58 20.84
C ASP A 89 -3.56 7.78 19.97
N ASN A 90 -4.53 6.87 20.07
CA ASN A 90 -5.82 6.95 19.36
C ASN A 90 -5.70 7.05 17.84
N LEU A 91 -4.59 6.55 17.26
CA LEU A 91 -4.37 6.55 15.82
C LEU A 91 -5.50 5.80 15.10
N GLY A 92 -5.92 4.65 15.64
CA GLY A 92 -7.06 3.88 15.16
C GLY A 92 -8.34 4.69 15.12
N SER A 93 -8.65 5.39 16.20
CA SER A 93 -9.81 6.28 16.28
C SER A 93 -9.76 7.44 15.28
N HIS A 94 -8.58 8.04 15.06
CA HIS A 94 -8.41 9.07 14.02
C HIS A 94 -8.60 8.51 12.60
N ILE A 95 -8.09 7.31 12.31
CA ILE A 95 -8.30 6.64 11.02
C ILE A 95 -9.78 6.31 10.83
N HIS A 96 -10.45 5.86 11.90
CA HIS A 96 -11.88 5.61 11.89
C HIS A 96 -12.69 6.88 11.64
N ALA A 97 -12.38 8.02 12.28
CA ALA A 97 -13.03 9.29 11.98
C ALA A 97 -12.80 9.72 10.51
N MET A 98 -11.60 9.47 9.98
CA MET A 98 -11.21 9.82 8.62
C MET A 98 -11.97 9.02 7.56
N MET A 99 -11.99 7.68 7.69
CA MET A 99 -12.43 6.76 6.62
C MET A 99 -13.63 5.88 7.02
N ARG A 100 -14.11 5.97 8.27
CA ARG A 100 -15.12 5.07 8.89
C ARG A 100 -14.71 3.59 8.88
N SER A 101 -13.40 3.35 8.90
CA SER A 101 -12.77 2.03 9.00
C SER A 101 -11.42 2.18 9.69
N LYS A 102 -10.99 1.17 10.45
CA LYS A 102 -9.63 1.11 11.02
C LYS A 102 -8.70 0.31 10.11
N ILE A 103 -7.40 0.42 10.34
CA ILE A 103 -6.45 -0.58 9.86
C ILE A 103 -6.54 -1.76 10.81
N SER A 104 -6.76 -2.96 10.28
CA SER A 104 -6.89 -4.17 11.10
C SER A 104 -5.95 -5.26 10.62
N PHE A 105 -5.24 -5.89 11.53
CA PHE A 105 -4.36 -7.01 11.22
C PHE A 105 -5.07 -8.34 11.42
N LEU A 106 -4.75 -9.32 10.60
CA LEU A 106 -5.22 -10.69 10.76
C LEU A 106 -4.23 -11.67 10.17
N GLU A 107 -4.41 -12.94 10.50
CA GLU A 107 -3.67 -14.03 9.85
C GLU A 107 -4.05 -14.11 8.37
N ARG A 108 -3.04 -14.14 7.49
CA ARG A 108 -3.23 -14.30 6.05
C ARG A 108 -4.07 -15.52 5.71
N GLN A 109 -3.92 -16.59 6.47
CA GLN A 109 -4.69 -17.82 6.31
C GLN A 109 -6.20 -17.58 6.46
N LYS A 110 -6.62 -16.77 7.44
CA LYS A 110 -8.03 -16.46 7.71
C LYS A 110 -8.66 -15.69 6.55
N LEU A 111 -7.94 -14.71 6.00
CA LEU A 111 -8.40 -13.99 4.80
C LEU A 111 -8.57 -14.93 3.59
N LEU A 112 -7.57 -15.79 3.34
CA LEU A 112 -7.65 -16.76 2.23
C LEU A 112 -8.79 -17.75 2.43
N ALA A 113 -9.02 -18.21 3.67
CA ALA A 113 -10.12 -19.09 4.01
C ALA A 113 -11.48 -18.42 3.77
N ALA A 114 -11.65 -17.15 4.18
CA ALA A 114 -12.88 -16.39 3.94
C ALA A 114 -13.12 -16.14 2.44
N LEU A 115 -12.10 -15.70 1.70
CA LEU A 115 -12.19 -15.52 0.26
C LEU A 115 -12.48 -16.82 -0.46
N HIS A 116 -11.82 -17.92 -0.07
CA HIS A 116 -12.13 -19.23 -0.60
C HIS A 116 -13.58 -19.60 -0.29
N HIS A 117 -14.03 -19.46 0.97
CA HIS A 117 -15.40 -19.79 1.39
C HIS A 117 -16.45 -19.02 0.60
N ALA A 118 -16.22 -17.72 0.35
CA ALA A 118 -17.11 -16.83 -0.38
C ALA A 118 -17.35 -17.22 -1.86
N VAL A 119 -16.45 -18.00 -2.48
CA VAL A 119 -16.67 -18.56 -3.83
C VAL A 119 -17.78 -19.61 -3.78
N SER A 120 -18.90 -19.40 -4.44
CA SER A 120 -20.05 -20.31 -4.40
C SER A 120 -19.75 -21.62 -5.14
N ASP A 121 -19.16 -21.52 -6.34
CA ASP A 121 -18.87 -22.68 -7.18
C ASP A 121 -17.40 -23.13 -7.05
N LYS A 122 -17.14 -24.04 -6.10
CA LYS A 122 -15.80 -24.58 -5.88
C LYS A 122 -15.25 -25.36 -7.08
N SER A 123 -16.10 -25.83 -7.99
CA SER A 123 -15.64 -26.59 -9.17
C SER A 123 -14.79 -25.74 -10.12
N LYS A 124 -14.91 -24.41 -10.04
CA LYS A 124 -14.10 -23.44 -10.78
C LYS A 124 -12.71 -23.23 -10.19
N LEU A 125 -12.46 -23.72 -8.97
CA LEU A 125 -11.16 -23.64 -8.29
C LEU A 125 -10.44 -24.97 -8.44
N ILE A 126 -9.51 -25.03 -9.40
CA ILE A 126 -8.74 -26.24 -9.68
C ILE A 126 -7.46 -26.20 -8.83
N LEU A 127 -7.49 -26.94 -7.72
CA LEU A 127 -6.36 -27.09 -6.80
C LEU A 127 -5.41 -28.19 -7.26
N SER A 128 -4.23 -28.28 -6.63
CA SER A 128 -3.14 -29.20 -7.01
C SER A 128 -2.80 -29.12 -8.50
N CYS A 129 -2.97 -27.94 -9.08
CA CYS A 129 -3.00 -27.73 -10.51
C CYS A 129 -1.96 -26.68 -10.89
N LYS A 130 -0.74 -27.15 -11.09
CA LYS A 130 0.37 -26.31 -11.52
C LYS A 130 0.31 -26.11 -13.04
N VAL A 131 0.12 -24.87 -13.47
CA VAL A 131 0.26 -24.48 -14.88
C VAL A 131 1.74 -24.48 -15.25
N VAL A 132 2.10 -25.22 -16.31
CA VAL A 132 3.49 -25.37 -16.78
C VAL A 132 3.75 -24.68 -18.11
N GLN A 133 2.71 -24.51 -18.92
CA GLN A 133 2.79 -23.88 -20.24
C GLN A 133 1.54 -23.03 -20.50
N ILE A 134 1.77 -21.88 -21.16
CA ILE A 134 0.75 -20.92 -21.54
C ILE A 134 0.97 -20.62 -23.02
N ASP A 135 -0.02 -20.91 -23.86
CA ASP A 135 0.04 -20.70 -25.30
C ASP A 135 -0.97 -19.62 -25.71
N HIS A 136 -0.50 -18.63 -26.45
CA HIS A 136 -1.36 -17.62 -27.07
C HIS A 136 -1.83 -18.13 -28.43
N LEU A 137 -3.14 -18.22 -28.63
CA LEU A 137 -3.77 -18.55 -29.91
C LEU A 137 -4.37 -17.28 -30.52
N GLU A 138 -4.76 -17.32 -31.79
CA GLU A 138 -5.27 -16.13 -32.51
C GLU A 138 -6.44 -15.46 -31.77
N ASN A 139 -7.41 -16.24 -31.29
CA ASN A 139 -8.62 -15.73 -30.64
C ASN A 139 -8.82 -16.21 -29.20
N SER A 140 -7.84 -16.89 -28.61
CA SER A 140 -7.96 -17.47 -27.27
C SER A 140 -6.60 -17.65 -26.61
N VAL A 141 -6.61 -18.00 -25.34
CA VAL A 141 -5.45 -18.41 -24.55
C VAL A 141 -5.65 -19.84 -24.11
N GLN A 142 -4.56 -20.60 -24.06
CA GLN A 142 -4.57 -21.98 -23.62
C GLN A 142 -3.54 -22.16 -22.50
N VAL A 143 -3.91 -22.89 -21.46
CA VAL A 143 -2.99 -23.31 -20.41
C VAL A 143 -2.91 -24.83 -20.38
N LYS A 144 -1.69 -25.33 -20.19
CA LYS A 144 -1.41 -26.75 -19.97
C LYS A 144 -0.85 -26.93 -18.57
N THR A 145 -1.39 -27.91 -17.87
CA THR A 145 -1.07 -28.22 -16.48
C THR A 145 -0.07 -29.37 -16.40
N GLU A 146 0.59 -29.52 -15.26
CA GLU A 146 1.62 -30.54 -15.03
C GLU A 146 1.09 -31.98 -15.21
N ASP A 147 -0.18 -32.20 -14.91
CA ASP A 147 -0.89 -33.48 -15.13
C ASP A 147 -1.41 -33.66 -16.58
N GLY A 148 -1.05 -32.76 -17.48
CA GLY A 148 -1.37 -32.86 -18.91
C GLY A 148 -2.75 -32.35 -19.33
N ARG A 149 -3.60 -31.89 -18.39
CA ARG A 149 -4.88 -31.26 -18.73
C ARG A 149 -4.65 -29.94 -19.48
N VAL A 150 -5.62 -29.60 -20.32
CA VAL A 150 -5.59 -28.41 -21.17
C VAL A 150 -6.88 -27.63 -20.99
N PHE A 151 -6.75 -26.33 -20.75
CA PHE A 151 -7.88 -25.44 -20.58
C PHE A 151 -7.75 -24.26 -21.55
N LYS A 152 -8.86 -23.87 -22.16
CA LYS A 152 -8.95 -22.72 -23.05
C LYS A 152 -9.83 -21.63 -22.42
N GLY A 153 -9.49 -20.38 -22.69
CA GLY A 153 -10.27 -19.21 -22.34
C GLY A 153 -9.96 -18.05 -23.30
N ASP A 154 -10.58 -16.90 -23.07
CA ASP A 154 -10.44 -15.73 -23.95
C ASP A 154 -9.37 -14.74 -23.47
N LEU A 155 -9.11 -14.76 -22.16
CA LEU A 155 -8.19 -13.91 -21.41
C LEU A 155 -7.52 -14.73 -20.30
N LEU A 156 -6.24 -14.46 -20.05
CA LEU A 156 -5.49 -15.01 -18.91
C LEU A 156 -5.02 -13.90 -17.98
N VAL A 157 -5.33 -14.04 -16.70
CA VAL A 157 -4.92 -13.14 -15.62
C VAL A 157 -3.89 -13.84 -14.73
N GLY A 158 -2.68 -13.29 -14.69
CA GLY A 158 -1.60 -13.73 -13.82
C GLY A 158 -1.72 -13.09 -12.43
N ALA A 159 -2.22 -13.86 -11.46
CA ALA A 159 -2.23 -13.53 -10.03
C ALA A 159 -1.30 -14.47 -9.24
N ASP A 160 -0.26 -14.95 -9.92
CA ASP A 160 0.69 -16.00 -9.55
C ASP A 160 1.96 -15.50 -8.83
N GLY A 161 1.92 -14.24 -8.38
CA GLY A 161 2.86 -13.67 -7.43
C GLY A 161 4.26 -13.41 -7.98
N VAL A 162 5.23 -13.33 -7.06
CA VAL A 162 6.59 -12.86 -7.36
C VAL A 162 7.33 -13.74 -8.38
N HIS A 163 7.04 -15.04 -8.44
CA HIS A 163 7.63 -15.98 -9.41
C HIS A 163 6.66 -16.31 -10.56
N SER A 164 5.91 -15.30 -11.01
CA SER A 164 4.86 -15.42 -12.02
C SER A 164 5.31 -16.16 -13.29
N LYS A 165 4.64 -17.27 -13.59
CA LYS A 165 4.80 -18.01 -14.86
C LYS A 165 4.13 -17.24 -16.00
N THR A 166 3.05 -16.53 -15.69
CA THR A 166 2.36 -15.65 -16.62
C THR A 166 3.29 -14.55 -17.12
N ARG A 167 4.05 -13.92 -16.22
CA ARG A 167 5.03 -12.90 -16.56
C ARG A 167 6.17 -13.47 -17.41
N GLU A 168 6.68 -14.65 -17.07
CA GLU A 168 7.69 -15.33 -17.88
C GLU A 168 7.21 -15.56 -19.31
N GLN A 169 5.96 -16.04 -19.49
CA GLN A 169 5.41 -16.24 -20.82
C GLN A 169 5.21 -14.92 -21.57
N MET A 170 4.71 -13.89 -20.90
CA MET A 170 4.56 -12.57 -21.50
C MET A 170 5.90 -12.02 -21.99
N TRP A 171 6.98 -12.20 -21.23
CA TRP A 171 8.32 -11.79 -21.64
C TRP A 171 8.83 -12.55 -22.87
N ARG A 172 8.58 -13.86 -22.98
CA ARG A 172 8.90 -14.64 -24.18
C ARG A 172 8.16 -14.11 -25.41
N MET A 173 6.86 -13.86 -25.28
CA MET A 173 6.05 -13.29 -26.37
C MET A 173 6.52 -11.90 -26.79
N LEU A 174 6.98 -11.06 -25.86
CA LEU A 174 7.58 -9.76 -26.19
C LEU A 174 8.92 -9.91 -26.94
N GLN A 175 9.72 -10.93 -26.63
CA GLN A 175 10.94 -11.24 -27.39
C GLN A 175 10.61 -11.67 -28.81
N ASP A 176 9.63 -12.58 -28.98
CA ASP A 176 9.17 -13.05 -30.28
C ASP A 176 8.63 -11.89 -31.16
N ASP A 177 7.95 -10.93 -30.53
CA ASP A 177 7.43 -9.72 -31.17
C ASP A 177 8.50 -8.63 -31.40
N LYS A 178 9.78 -8.92 -31.14
CA LYS A 178 10.92 -7.98 -31.27
C LYS A 178 10.80 -6.73 -30.38
N GLN A 179 10.19 -6.88 -29.21
CA GLN A 179 10.03 -5.85 -28.18
C GLN A 179 10.83 -6.17 -26.91
N GLU A 180 12.01 -6.79 -27.08
CA GLU A 180 12.87 -7.27 -25.97
C GLU A 180 13.29 -6.18 -24.98
N GLU A 181 13.37 -4.92 -25.43
CA GLU A 181 13.72 -3.79 -24.56
C GLU A 181 12.73 -3.61 -23.40
N LEU A 182 11.43 -3.80 -23.67
CA LEU A 182 10.38 -3.71 -22.64
C LEU A 182 10.56 -4.76 -21.56
N TYR A 183 10.86 -6.00 -21.97
CA TYR A 183 11.18 -7.10 -21.07
C TYR A 183 12.45 -6.81 -20.25
N LEU A 184 13.55 -6.39 -20.89
CA LEU A 184 14.83 -6.20 -20.22
C LEU A 184 14.77 -5.09 -19.16
N LYS A 185 13.97 -4.05 -19.40
CA LYS A 185 13.73 -2.98 -18.43
C LYS A 185 13.02 -3.50 -17.19
N ASP A 186 11.99 -4.33 -17.38
CA ASP A 186 11.20 -4.94 -16.32
C ASP A 186 11.97 -5.99 -15.53
N TYR A 187 12.74 -6.83 -16.24
CA TYR A 187 13.65 -7.78 -15.61
C TYR A 187 14.63 -7.05 -14.69
N LYS A 188 15.33 -6.01 -15.17
CA LYS A 188 16.29 -5.23 -14.36
C LYS A 188 15.65 -4.43 -13.21
N ALA A 189 14.34 -4.20 -13.25
CA ALA A 189 13.62 -3.49 -12.20
C ALA A 189 13.40 -4.34 -10.93
N ILE A 190 13.37 -5.67 -11.07
CA ILE A 190 13.20 -6.60 -9.93
C ILE A 190 14.47 -6.60 -9.09
N LYS A 191 14.36 -6.14 -7.85
CA LYS A 191 15.46 -6.06 -6.89
C LYS A 191 15.02 -6.58 -5.53
N SER A 192 15.96 -7.11 -4.75
CA SER A 192 15.72 -7.43 -3.34
C SER A 192 16.79 -6.77 -2.47
N THR A 193 16.41 -5.65 -1.85
CA THR A 193 17.30 -4.87 -0.96
C THR A 193 17.20 -5.35 0.49
N PHE A 194 16.01 -5.84 0.87
CA PHE A 194 15.67 -6.25 2.22
C PHE A 194 15.21 -7.71 2.23
N SER A 195 15.27 -8.30 3.42
CA SER A 195 14.64 -9.57 3.75
C SER A 195 13.81 -9.40 5.01
N CYS A 196 12.90 -10.33 5.22
CA CYS A 196 12.01 -10.33 6.35
C CYS A 196 11.98 -11.71 7.00
N ILE A 197 12.19 -11.76 8.31
CA ILE A 197 11.68 -12.87 9.13
C ILE A 197 10.34 -12.39 9.70
N PHE A 198 9.26 -13.06 9.34
CA PHE A 198 7.96 -12.83 9.97
C PHE A 198 7.55 -14.06 10.74
N GLY A 199 6.73 -13.86 11.77
CA GLY A 199 6.26 -14.94 12.60
C GLY A 199 5.10 -14.59 13.51
N ILE A 200 4.67 -15.61 14.23
CA ILE A 200 3.64 -15.55 15.24
C ILE A 200 4.24 -16.13 16.51
N SER A 201 4.15 -15.39 17.61
CA SER A 201 4.56 -15.84 18.94
C SER A 201 3.38 -15.80 19.91
N LYS A 202 3.48 -16.54 21.01
CA LYS A 202 2.58 -16.33 22.16
C LYS A 202 2.79 -14.94 22.72
N ALA A 203 1.72 -14.33 23.22
CA ALA A 203 1.79 -13.02 23.84
C ALA A 203 2.74 -13.06 25.04
N MET A 204 3.62 -12.06 25.12
CA MET A 204 4.59 -11.92 26.20
C MET A 204 4.30 -10.65 27.00
N GLY A 205 4.39 -10.73 28.32
CA GLY A 205 4.06 -9.63 29.23
C GLY A 205 2.59 -9.23 29.16
N LYS A 206 2.28 -7.95 29.41
CA LYS A 206 0.92 -7.38 29.34
C LYS A 206 0.57 -6.86 27.94
N THR A 207 0.88 -7.64 26.90
CA THR A 207 0.58 -7.23 25.52
C THR A 207 -0.89 -7.52 25.20
N THR A 208 -1.63 -6.49 24.77
CA THR A 208 -3.05 -6.60 24.38
C THR A 208 -3.21 -6.69 22.86
N ILE A 209 -4.41 -7.07 22.40
CA ILE A 209 -4.75 -7.11 20.96
C ILE A 209 -4.64 -5.73 20.27
N ALA A 210 -4.78 -4.65 21.02
CA ALA A 210 -4.73 -3.29 20.49
C ALA A 210 -3.29 -2.73 20.40
N ASP A 211 -2.32 -3.43 21.00
CA ASP A 211 -0.94 -2.94 21.07
C ASP A 211 -0.25 -3.12 19.71
N SER A 212 0.19 -2.00 19.13
CA SER A 212 1.05 -1.99 17.97
C SER A 212 2.32 -1.20 18.29
N TRP A 213 3.48 -1.77 17.94
CA TRP A 213 4.72 -1.04 18.09
C TRP A 213 5.75 -1.37 17.03
N LYS A 214 6.67 -0.43 16.88
CA LYS A 214 7.84 -0.54 16.02
C LYS A 214 9.11 -0.35 16.81
N ASN A 215 10.18 -0.97 16.35
CA ASN A 215 11.53 -0.66 16.81
C ASN A 215 12.40 -0.27 15.61
N VAL A 216 13.07 0.88 15.69
CA VAL A 216 13.91 1.41 14.61
C VAL A 216 15.39 1.30 14.97
N ARG A 217 16.22 0.85 14.03
CA ARG A 217 17.65 0.61 14.23
C ARG A 217 18.41 0.71 12.92
N LYS A 218 19.73 0.94 13.01
CA LYS A 218 20.61 0.87 11.84
C LYS A 218 20.55 -0.51 11.17
N GLY A 219 20.15 -0.54 9.90
CA GLY A 219 20.16 -1.71 9.02
C GLY A 219 18.99 -2.68 9.21
N ARG A 220 18.12 -2.46 10.20
CA ARG A 220 16.96 -3.31 10.48
C ARG A 220 15.90 -2.60 11.31
N HIS A 221 14.66 -3.03 11.19
CA HIS A 221 13.55 -2.52 11.99
C HIS A 221 12.53 -3.64 12.26
N TYR A 222 11.71 -3.42 13.27
CA TYR A 222 10.71 -4.37 13.71
C TYR A 222 9.32 -3.74 13.64
N LEU A 223 8.33 -4.52 13.21
CA LEU A 223 6.91 -4.20 13.34
C LEU A 223 6.24 -5.32 14.12
N ILE A 224 5.53 -4.97 15.18
CA ILE A 224 4.86 -5.93 16.05
C ILE A 224 3.43 -5.47 16.29
N GLN A 225 2.50 -6.42 16.28
CA GLN A 225 1.07 -6.21 16.47
C GLN A 225 0.50 -7.31 17.36
N GLY A 226 -0.18 -6.94 18.43
CA GLY A 226 -1.00 -7.85 19.22
C GLY A 226 -2.13 -8.45 18.39
N ALA A 227 -2.45 -9.71 18.65
CA ALA A 227 -3.42 -10.50 17.88
C ALA A 227 -4.40 -11.23 18.82
N PRO A 228 -5.54 -11.71 18.32
CA PRO A 228 -6.44 -12.58 19.08
C PRO A 228 -5.75 -13.84 19.62
N ASP A 229 -6.35 -14.43 20.65
CA ASP A 229 -5.93 -15.71 21.25
C ASP A 229 -4.55 -15.66 21.93
N ASP A 230 -4.22 -14.55 22.60
CA ASP A 230 -2.92 -14.33 23.25
C ASP A 230 -1.74 -14.56 22.30
N ARG A 231 -1.83 -13.96 21.11
CA ARG A 231 -0.78 -14.04 20.09
C ARG A 231 -0.22 -12.67 19.74
N ILE A 232 0.97 -12.68 19.18
CA ILE A 232 1.64 -11.50 18.65
C ILE A 232 2.13 -11.83 17.24
N PHE A 233 1.79 -10.96 16.30
CA PHE A 233 2.37 -10.96 14.96
C PHE A 233 3.59 -10.06 14.95
N TRP A 234 4.69 -10.53 14.37
CA TRP A 234 5.92 -9.74 14.32
C TRP A 234 6.64 -9.93 12.99
N PHE A 235 7.35 -8.86 12.60
CA PHE A 235 8.16 -8.77 11.40
C PHE A 235 9.49 -8.15 11.77
N LEU A 236 10.58 -8.83 11.41
CA LEU A 236 11.95 -8.34 11.45
C LEU A 236 12.40 -8.10 10.01
N PHE A 237 12.51 -6.83 9.64
CA PHE A 237 13.02 -6.39 8.35
C PHE A 237 14.49 -6.00 8.47
N PHE A 238 15.34 -6.49 7.57
CA PHE A 238 16.77 -6.19 7.60
C PHE A 238 17.36 -6.14 6.19
N LYS A 239 18.44 -5.36 6.04
CA LYS A 239 19.16 -5.26 4.77
C LYS A 239 19.84 -6.58 4.41
N ASN A 240 19.76 -6.94 3.14
CA ASN A 240 20.38 -8.15 2.63
C ASN A 240 21.90 -8.07 2.70
N GLU A 241 22.52 -9.10 3.27
CA GLU A 241 23.97 -9.30 3.19
C GLU A 241 24.35 -10.09 1.94
N LYS A 242 23.49 -11.03 1.54
CA LYS A 242 23.59 -11.76 0.29
C LYS A 242 23.10 -10.83 -0.84
N GLN A 243 23.94 -10.62 -1.84
CA GLN A 243 23.47 -10.02 -3.09
C GLN A 243 22.76 -11.09 -3.91
N ALA A 244 21.75 -10.70 -4.69
CA ALA A 244 21.18 -11.59 -5.70
C ALA A 244 22.32 -11.99 -6.66
N GLY A 245 22.57 -13.30 -6.79
CA GLY A 245 23.61 -13.84 -7.67
C GLY A 245 23.16 -13.87 -9.14
N GLU A 246 23.54 -14.92 -9.89
CA GLU A 246 23.07 -15.14 -11.27
C GLU A 246 21.54 -15.22 -11.40
N SER A 247 20.83 -15.58 -10.32
CA SER A 247 19.38 -15.46 -10.20
C SER A 247 19.01 -14.17 -9.47
N GLN A 248 18.13 -13.35 -10.07
CA GLN A 248 17.58 -12.14 -9.45
C GLN A 248 16.83 -12.39 -8.13
N PHE A 249 16.42 -13.62 -7.88
CA PHE A 249 15.67 -14.01 -6.71
C PHE A 249 16.58 -14.67 -5.68
N LEU A 250 16.67 -14.05 -4.51
CA LEU A 250 17.38 -14.62 -3.37
C LEU A 250 16.64 -15.87 -2.88
N ARG A 251 17.41 -16.88 -2.46
CA ARG A 251 16.86 -18.09 -1.84
C ARG A 251 17.47 -18.29 -0.47
N TYR A 252 16.61 -18.59 0.50
CA TYR A 252 16.99 -18.89 1.86
C TYR A 252 16.73 -20.36 2.20
N THR A 253 17.55 -20.87 3.10
CA THR A 253 17.45 -22.20 3.67
C THR A 253 16.99 -22.11 5.13
N PRO A 254 16.50 -23.20 5.73
CA PRO A 254 16.19 -23.22 7.17
C PRO A 254 17.39 -22.92 8.09
N LYS A 255 18.64 -23.03 7.61
CA LYS A 255 19.80 -22.61 8.39
C LYS A 255 19.98 -21.09 8.41
N ASP A 256 19.52 -20.40 7.37
CA ASP A 256 19.64 -18.94 7.26
C ASP A 256 18.72 -18.22 8.25
N ILE A 257 17.51 -18.74 8.49
CA ILE A 257 16.60 -18.15 9.48
C ILE A 257 17.20 -18.20 10.88
N GLU A 258 17.77 -19.34 11.29
CA GLU A 258 18.40 -19.48 12.61
C GLU A 258 19.68 -18.64 12.74
N TYR A 259 20.45 -18.48 11.66
CA TYR A 259 21.59 -17.56 11.62
C TYR A 259 21.17 -16.12 11.92
N TYR A 260 20.19 -15.59 11.19
CA TYR A 260 19.72 -14.22 11.38
C TYR A 260 19.00 -14.05 12.73
N ALA A 261 18.23 -15.05 13.17
CA ALA A 261 17.56 -15.01 14.46
C ALA A 261 18.56 -14.89 15.61
N THR A 262 19.61 -15.73 15.61
CA THR A 262 20.70 -15.68 16.60
C THR A 262 21.45 -14.35 16.54
N LYS A 263 21.77 -13.88 15.33
CA LYS A 263 22.50 -12.63 15.11
C LYS A 263 21.80 -11.40 15.69
N PHE A 264 20.46 -11.39 15.64
CA PHE A 264 19.65 -10.26 16.10
C PHE A 264 18.99 -10.50 17.46
N ALA A 265 19.26 -11.63 18.12
CA ALA A 265 18.60 -12.04 19.36
C ALA A 265 18.74 -11.00 20.49
N THR A 266 19.90 -10.35 20.61
CA THR A 266 20.18 -9.37 21.67
C THR A 266 19.58 -7.98 21.41
N ASP A 267 18.80 -7.81 20.35
CA ASP A 267 18.16 -6.52 20.07
C ASP A 267 17.09 -6.24 21.11
N GLN A 268 17.30 -5.19 21.90
CA GLN A 268 16.25 -4.63 22.76
C GLN A 268 15.19 -3.96 21.89
N ILE A 269 14.03 -4.60 21.73
CA ILE A 269 12.93 -4.11 20.88
C ILE A 269 11.89 -3.30 21.67
N ARG A 270 11.79 -3.56 22.99
CA ARG A 270 10.95 -2.86 23.99
C ARG A 270 11.71 -2.88 25.34
N PRO A 271 11.47 -2.00 26.33
CA PRO A 271 12.29 -1.97 27.56
C PRO A 271 12.37 -3.29 28.34
N ASP A 272 11.34 -4.14 28.21
CA ASP A 272 11.14 -5.40 28.91
C ASP A 272 11.24 -6.63 27.99
N MET A 273 11.69 -6.46 26.74
CA MET A 273 11.69 -7.55 25.76
C MET A 273 12.75 -7.37 24.67
N THR A 274 13.48 -8.45 24.42
CA THR A 274 14.42 -8.63 23.32
C THR A 274 13.78 -9.38 22.14
N PHE A 275 14.37 -9.27 20.96
CA PHE A 275 13.93 -10.08 19.82
C PHE A 275 14.17 -11.59 20.04
N GLY A 276 15.26 -11.96 20.73
CA GLY A 276 15.56 -13.36 21.06
C GLY A 276 14.45 -14.02 21.87
N GLU A 277 14.00 -13.38 22.95
CA GLU A 277 12.88 -13.87 23.79
C GLU A 277 11.58 -14.00 22.97
N LEU A 278 11.31 -13.04 22.08
CA LEU A 278 10.14 -13.08 21.20
C LEU A 278 10.22 -14.24 20.20
N TYR A 279 11.41 -14.48 19.64
CA TYR A 279 11.67 -15.55 18.69
C TYR A 279 11.63 -16.93 19.35
N GLU A 280 12.12 -17.07 20.59
CA GLU A 280 12.05 -18.32 21.35
C GLU A 280 10.60 -18.73 21.64
N ASN A 281 9.71 -17.76 21.91
CA ASN A 281 8.28 -17.99 22.12
C ASN A 281 7.44 -18.10 20.83
N ARG A 282 8.09 -18.29 19.67
CA ARG A 282 7.41 -18.41 18.37
C ARG A 282 6.64 -19.72 18.24
N THR A 283 5.47 -19.65 17.61
CA THR A 283 4.75 -20.81 17.06
C THR A 283 5.20 -21.08 15.63
N THR A 284 5.36 -20.02 14.83
CA THR A 284 5.79 -20.10 13.43
C THR A 284 6.72 -18.95 13.10
N ALA A 285 7.74 -19.20 12.29
CA ALA A 285 8.52 -18.14 11.65
C ALA A 285 8.96 -18.57 10.25
N THR A 286 9.06 -17.61 9.34
CA THR A 286 9.51 -17.83 7.97
C THR A 286 10.39 -16.67 7.53
N LEU A 287 11.51 -17.01 6.90
CA LEU A 287 12.42 -16.05 6.27
C LEU A 287 12.14 -15.98 4.78
N VAL A 288 11.86 -14.77 4.28
CA VAL A 288 11.66 -14.50 2.86
C VAL A 288 12.53 -13.33 2.40
N PRO A 289 13.01 -13.36 1.14
CA PRO A 289 13.47 -12.13 0.50
C PRO A 289 12.28 -11.18 0.30
N LEU A 290 12.56 -9.88 0.27
CA LEU A 290 11.58 -8.87 -0.11
C LEU A 290 11.96 -8.35 -1.48
N GLU A 291 11.34 -8.87 -2.53
CA GLU A 291 11.41 -8.29 -3.85
C GLU A 291 10.64 -6.97 -3.89
N GLU A 292 11.17 -5.98 -4.58
CA GLU A 292 10.60 -4.65 -4.72
C GLU A 292 10.65 -4.26 -6.21
N TYR A 293 9.48 -4.08 -6.82
CA TYR A 293 9.37 -3.62 -8.20
C TYR A 293 7.97 -3.09 -8.54
N THR A 294 7.92 -2.26 -9.56
CA THR A 294 6.71 -1.96 -10.31
C THR A 294 7.06 -2.10 -11.77
N LEU A 295 6.44 -3.06 -12.48
CA LEU A 295 6.76 -3.30 -13.87
C LEU A 295 6.29 -2.13 -14.76
N ASN A 296 6.96 -1.94 -15.89
CA ASN A 296 6.58 -0.97 -16.91
C ASN A 296 5.49 -1.54 -17.81
N ARG A 297 5.44 -2.88 -17.99
CA ARG A 297 4.45 -3.56 -18.81
C ARG A 297 3.64 -4.56 -17.97
N TYR A 298 2.33 -4.36 -17.90
CA TYR A 298 1.41 -5.23 -17.16
C TYR A 298 0.71 -6.26 -18.03
N TYR A 299 0.65 -6.04 -19.34
CA TYR A 299 -0.09 -6.90 -20.26
C TYR A 299 0.62 -7.05 -21.59
N HIS A 300 0.30 -8.14 -22.28
CA HIS A 300 0.65 -8.34 -23.68
C HIS A 300 -0.37 -9.27 -24.32
N ARG A 301 -0.91 -8.85 -25.47
CA ARG A 301 -2.01 -9.53 -26.16
C ARG A 301 -3.16 -9.84 -25.19
N ARG A 302 -3.49 -11.11 -24.96
CA ARG A 302 -4.58 -11.60 -24.08
C ARG A 302 -4.13 -11.96 -22.66
N LEU A 303 -2.91 -11.58 -22.25
CA LEU A 303 -2.37 -11.83 -20.92
C LEU A 303 -2.26 -10.51 -20.15
N ILE A 304 -2.68 -10.50 -18.89
CA ILE A 304 -2.52 -9.38 -17.97
C ILE A 304 -2.02 -9.85 -16.59
N LEU A 305 -1.18 -9.06 -15.94
CA LEU A 305 -0.67 -9.26 -14.59
C LEU A 305 -1.37 -8.33 -13.59
N ILE A 306 -1.69 -8.85 -12.39
CA ILE A 306 -2.25 -8.07 -11.29
C ILE A 306 -1.65 -8.49 -9.94
N GLY A 307 -1.61 -7.56 -8.97
CA GLY A 307 -0.98 -7.79 -7.66
C GLY A 307 0.53 -8.08 -7.76
N ASP A 308 1.02 -8.97 -6.91
CA ASP A 308 2.45 -9.29 -6.77
C ASP A 308 3.12 -9.75 -8.07
N SER A 309 2.38 -10.21 -9.09
CA SER A 309 2.95 -10.55 -10.39
C SER A 309 3.38 -9.30 -11.19
N ALA A 310 2.71 -8.16 -10.99
CA ALA A 310 2.93 -6.88 -11.67
C ALA A 310 3.67 -5.83 -10.82
N HIS A 311 3.45 -5.84 -9.50
CA HIS A 311 4.06 -4.90 -8.58
C HIS A 311 4.21 -5.54 -7.20
N LYS A 312 5.42 -5.45 -6.65
CA LYS A 312 5.74 -5.94 -5.32
C LYS A 312 6.38 -4.82 -4.52
N MET A 313 5.90 -4.62 -3.30
CA MET A 313 6.34 -3.55 -2.43
C MET A 313 6.74 -4.07 -1.05
N HIS A 314 7.60 -3.31 -0.37
CA HIS A 314 7.97 -3.58 1.02
C HIS A 314 6.70 -3.61 1.90
N PRO A 315 6.50 -4.64 2.73
CA PRO A 315 5.23 -4.85 3.44
C PRO A 315 5.02 -3.91 4.64
N VAL A 316 5.95 -2.97 4.91
CA VAL A 316 5.94 -2.08 6.10
C VAL A 316 4.69 -1.19 6.18
N THR A 317 4.06 -0.92 5.05
CA THR A 317 2.82 -0.13 4.95
C THR A 317 1.56 -0.98 4.84
N GLY A 318 1.66 -2.31 4.74
CA GLY A 318 0.53 -3.22 4.55
C GLY A 318 -0.16 -3.12 3.18
N GLN A 319 0.38 -2.36 2.23
CA GLN A 319 -0.33 -1.99 0.99
C GLN A 319 -0.38 -3.11 -0.07
N GLY A 320 0.54 -4.09 -0.06
CA GLY A 320 0.66 -5.06 -1.15
C GLY A 320 -0.61 -5.89 -1.40
N GLY A 321 -1.16 -6.52 -0.36
CA GLY A 321 -2.40 -7.30 -0.49
C GLY A 321 -3.60 -6.45 -0.87
N ASN A 322 -3.72 -5.25 -0.29
CA ASN A 322 -4.82 -4.33 -0.59
C ASN A 322 -4.75 -3.78 -2.03
N ALA A 323 -3.54 -3.49 -2.54
CA ALA A 323 -3.35 -3.10 -3.93
C ALA A 323 -3.76 -4.22 -4.90
N GLY A 324 -3.50 -5.48 -4.56
CA GLY A 324 -3.98 -6.63 -5.34
C GLY A 324 -5.50 -6.79 -5.33
N ILE A 325 -6.16 -6.52 -4.20
CA ILE A 325 -7.63 -6.49 -4.10
C ILE A 325 -8.21 -5.38 -5.00
N GLU A 326 -7.61 -4.19 -4.98
CA GLU A 326 -8.02 -3.09 -5.86
C GLU A 326 -7.80 -3.39 -7.35
N ASP A 327 -6.69 -4.02 -7.73
CA ASP A 327 -6.47 -4.40 -9.14
C ASP A 327 -7.53 -5.38 -9.65
N ALA A 328 -7.92 -6.34 -8.80
CA ALA A 328 -8.98 -7.29 -9.12
C ALA A 328 -10.33 -6.58 -9.31
N ALA A 329 -10.67 -5.61 -8.45
CA ALA A 329 -11.85 -4.78 -8.57
C ALA A 329 -11.86 -3.96 -9.86
N PHE A 330 -10.75 -3.25 -10.15
CA PHE A 330 -10.60 -2.44 -11.35
C PHE A 330 -10.79 -3.28 -12.61
N LEU A 331 -10.07 -4.40 -12.73
CA LEU A 331 -10.14 -5.29 -13.89
C LEU A 331 -11.56 -5.83 -14.09
N ALA A 332 -12.18 -6.35 -13.03
CA ALA A 332 -13.52 -6.92 -13.13
C ALA A 332 -14.59 -5.88 -13.50
N ASN A 333 -14.50 -4.65 -12.97
CA ASN A 333 -15.40 -3.56 -13.34
C ASN A 333 -15.32 -3.29 -14.85
N ARG A 334 -14.12 -3.14 -15.40
CA ARG A 334 -13.93 -2.87 -16.84
C ARG A 334 -14.35 -4.04 -17.72
N LEU A 335 -14.08 -5.28 -17.30
CA LEU A 335 -14.56 -6.47 -18.03
C LEU A 335 -16.08 -6.52 -18.07
N LYS A 336 -16.76 -6.19 -16.97
CA LYS A 336 -18.22 -6.13 -16.92
C LYS A 336 -18.78 -5.00 -17.80
N ASP A 337 -18.15 -3.82 -17.77
CA ASP A 337 -18.48 -2.68 -18.65
C ASP A 337 -18.40 -3.08 -20.13
N LEU A 338 -17.41 -3.90 -20.50
CA LEU A 338 -17.21 -4.37 -21.88
C LEU A 338 -18.24 -5.42 -22.31
N ILE A 339 -18.51 -6.42 -21.47
CA ILE A 339 -19.50 -7.48 -21.77
C ILE A 339 -20.90 -6.89 -21.93
N GLY A 340 -21.23 -5.85 -21.15
CA GLY A 340 -22.52 -5.14 -21.25
C GLY A 340 -22.81 -4.55 -22.64
N LYS A 341 -21.80 -4.41 -23.50
CA LYS A 341 -21.91 -3.88 -24.87
C LYS A 341 -22.31 -4.94 -25.92
N GLY A 342 -22.47 -6.21 -25.53
CA GLY A 342 -23.21 -7.22 -26.31
C GLY A 342 -22.43 -8.08 -27.30
N SER A 343 -21.09 -8.10 -27.26
CA SER A 343 -20.27 -9.00 -28.08
C SER A 343 -19.08 -9.59 -27.33
N MET A 344 -18.54 -10.72 -27.84
CA MET A 344 -17.29 -11.27 -27.35
C MET A 344 -16.15 -10.27 -27.60
N PRO A 345 -15.31 -9.99 -26.60
CA PRO A 345 -14.31 -8.95 -26.72
C PRO A 345 -13.18 -9.35 -27.66
N THR A 346 -12.89 -8.47 -28.60
CA THR A 346 -11.71 -8.58 -29.47
C THR A 346 -10.42 -8.36 -28.68
N GLU A 347 -9.29 -8.80 -29.22
CA GLU A 347 -7.98 -8.50 -28.59
C GLU A 347 -7.73 -6.99 -28.48
N CYS A 348 -8.21 -6.18 -29.43
CA CYS A 348 -8.09 -4.72 -29.39
C CYS A 348 -8.82 -4.14 -28.16
N GLN A 349 -10.07 -4.55 -27.95
CA GLN A 349 -10.86 -4.11 -26.80
C GLN A 349 -10.29 -4.59 -25.46
N LEU A 350 -9.71 -5.81 -25.42
CA LEU A 350 -9.00 -6.28 -24.24
C LEU A 350 -7.76 -5.42 -23.95
N LYS A 351 -6.97 -5.09 -24.98
CA LYS A 351 -5.80 -4.22 -24.85
C LYS A 351 -6.17 -2.81 -24.36
N GLU A 352 -7.29 -2.25 -24.81
CA GLU A 352 -7.79 -0.96 -24.31
C GLU A 352 -7.99 -1.00 -22.79
N ILE A 353 -8.72 -2.01 -22.28
CA ILE A 353 -8.94 -2.20 -20.84
C ILE A 353 -7.62 -2.41 -20.09
N PHE A 354 -6.71 -3.19 -20.66
CA PHE A 354 -5.42 -3.45 -20.00
C PHE A 354 -4.55 -2.20 -19.98
N SER A 355 -4.64 -1.35 -21.00
CA SER A 355 -3.98 -0.04 -21.02
C SER A 355 -4.55 0.88 -19.95
N GLU A 356 -5.88 0.95 -19.83
CA GLU A 356 -6.53 1.71 -18.76
C GLU A 356 -6.07 1.25 -17.37
N LEU A 357 -6.02 -0.07 -17.13
CA LEU A 357 -5.52 -0.62 -15.87
C LEU A 357 -4.07 -0.19 -15.63
N GLN A 358 -3.20 -0.31 -16.62
CA GLN A 358 -1.81 0.09 -16.48
C GLN A 358 -1.66 1.60 -16.23
N GLU A 359 -2.41 2.44 -16.94
CA GLU A 359 -2.34 3.90 -16.85
C GLU A 359 -2.84 4.43 -15.50
N GLU A 360 -3.89 3.82 -14.94
CA GLU A 360 -4.46 4.20 -13.64
C GLU A 360 -3.70 3.56 -12.47
N ARG A 361 -3.42 2.26 -12.55
CA ARG A 361 -2.87 1.49 -11.42
C ARG A 361 -1.37 1.65 -11.26
N ARG A 362 -0.59 1.76 -12.35
CA ARG A 362 0.88 1.81 -12.27
C ARG A 362 1.40 3.05 -11.52
N PRO A 363 0.92 4.29 -11.78
CA PRO A 363 1.37 5.46 -11.00
C PRO A 363 1.04 5.32 -9.51
N ARG A 364 -0.12 4.73 -9.19
CA ARG A 364 -0.54 4.46 -7.82
C ARG A 364 0.35 3.43 -7.15
N THR A 365 0.59 2.27 -7.77
CA THR A 365 1.44 1.22 -7.18
C THR A 365 2.90 1.65 -7.09
N GLU A 366 3.40 2.48 -8.02
CA GLU A 366 4.71 3.14 -7.91
C GLU A 366 4.76 4.08 -6.70
N MET A 367 3.73 4.89 -6.47
CA MET A 367 3.65 5.78 -5.30
C MET A 367 3.68 4.98 -4.00
N LEU A 368 2.87 3.91 -3.91
CA LEU A 368 2.84 3.02 -2.74
C LEU A 368 4.19 2.33 -2.50
N THR A 369 4.83 1.85 -3.57
CA THR A 369 6.15 1.22 -3.52
C THR A 369 7.24 2.19 -3.06
N LYS A 370 7.28 3.40 -3.64
CA LYS A 370 8.22 4.47 -3.25
C LYS A 370 8.00 4.90 -1.80
N GLY A 371 6.75 5.02 -1.36
CA GLY A 371 6.39 5.34 0.02
C GLY A 371 6.86 4.27 1.01
N ALA A 372 6.60 2.99 0.72
CA ALA A 372 7.03 1.88 1.55
C ALA A 372 8.55 1.77 1.63
N HIS A 373 9.25 1.95 0.51
CA HIS A 373 10.70 1.97 0.46
C HIS A 373 11.27 3.17 1.25
N GLY A 374 10.69 4.37 1.09
CA GLY A 374 11.08 5.56 1.84
C GLY A 374 10.94 5.39 3.36
N LEU A 375 9.83 4.79 3.80
CA LEU A 375 9.59 4.48 5.21
C LEU A 375 10.59 3.44 5.74
N SER A 376 10.82 2.35 5.01
CA SER A 376 11.81 1.33 5.37
C SER A 376 13.20 1.96 5.57
N ARG A 377 13.65 2.80 4.63
CA ARG A 377 14.94 3.51 4.71
C ARG A 377 15.06 4.46 5.91
N LEU A 378 13.95 5.11 6.26
CA LEU A 378 13.88 5.98 7.45
C LEU A 378 14.03 5.15 8.73
N GLU A 379 13.28 4.04 8.83
CA GLU A 379 13.29 3.14 9.99
C GLU A 379 14.61 2.35 10.12
N THR A 380 15.35 2.15 9.02
CA THR A 380 16.64 1.44 8.99
C THR A 380 17.86 2.36 9.10
N PHE A 381 17.67 3.67 9.27
CA PHE A 381 18.73 4.68 9.32
C PHE A 381 19.72 4.59 8.16
N ASP A 382 19.18 4.59 6.94
CA ASP A 382 19.96 4.40 5.72
C ASP A 382 21.15 5.35 5.55
N ASN A 383 21.02 6.57 6.08
CA ASN A 383 22.11 7.54 6.14
C ASN A 383 22.00 8.37 7.44
N MET A 384 23.05 9.16 7.72
CA MET A 384 23.10 9.97 8.94
C MET A 384 21.97 11.00 9.04
N PHE A 385 21.54 11.58 7.92
CA PHE A 385 20.43 12.53 7.91
C PHE A 385 19.11 11.87 8.31
N LEU A 386 18.78 10.71 7.74
CA LEU A 386 17.56 9.95 8.09
C LEU A 386 17.58 9.49 9.55
N LYS A 387 18.74 9.05 10.05
CA LYS A 387 18.93 8.75 11.47
C LYS A 387 18.60 9.97 12.34
N TRP A 388 19.20 11.11 12.03
CA TRP A 388 18.96 12.35 12.76
C TRP A 388 17.49 12.77 12.69
N PHE A 389 16.88 12.71 11.50
CA PHE A 389 15.49 13.07 11.27
C PHE A 389 14.55 12.18 12.10
N MET A 390 14.74 10.87 12.09
CA MET A 390 13.94 9.94 12.89
C MET A 390 14.08 10.21 14.40
N LEU A 391 15.32 10.38 14.89
CA LEU A 391 15.59 10.49 16.33
C LEU A 391 15.29 11.88 16.94
N HIS A 392 15.23 12.94 16.12
CA HIS A 392 15.09 14.31 16.61
C HIS A 392 13.86 15.04 16.07
N VAL A 393 13.38 14.72 14.87
CA VAL A 393 12.23 15.39 14.24
C VAL A 393 10.97 14.55 14.38
N VAL A 394 10.98 13.28 13.94
CA VAL A 394 9.76 12.43 13.92
C VAL A 394 9.13 12.31 15.30
N LYS A 395 9.94 12.18 16.36
CA LYS A 395 9.44 12.12 17.75
C LYS A 395 8.65 13.35 18.22
N ARG A 396 8.76 14.48 17.52
CA ARG A 396 8.08 15.75 17.85
C ARG A 396 6.89 16.01 16.93
N LEU A 397 6.69 15.17 15.91
CA LEU A 397 5.58 15.33 14.99
C LEU A 397 4.29 14.78 15.62
N PRO A 398 3.17 15.52 15.52
CA PRO A 398 1.86 15.01 15.91
C PRO A 398 1.49 13.77 15.09
N CYS A 399 0.71 12.85 15.68
CA CYS A 399 0.28 11.61 15.02
C CYS A 399 -0.58 11.87 13.77
N GLU A 400 -1.27 13.01 13.73
CA GLU A 400 -2.12 13.50 12.66
C GLU A 400 -1.36 13.67 11.35
N ASN A 401 -0.04 13.87 11.41
CA ASN A 401 0.81 13.97 10.24
C ASN A 401 0.87 12.65 9.44
N ILE A 402 0.52 11.51 10.06
CA ILE A 402 0.44 10.20 9.38
C ILE A 402 -0.89 10.08 8.62
N LEU A 403 -1.95 10.78 9.05
CA LEU A 403 -3.31 10.65 8.50
C LEU A 403 -3.38 11.14 7.06
N SER A 404 -2.75 12.27 6.73
CA SER A 404 -2.80 12.84 5.37
C SER A 404 -2.14 11.93 4.31
N PRO A 405 -0.89 11.45 4.49
CA PRO A 405 -0.31 10.45 3.59
C PRO A 405 -1.13 9.16 3.49
N LEU A 406 -1.70 8.70 4.62
CA LEU A 406 -2.58 7.54 4.64
C LEU A 406 -3.86 7.78 3.81
N ALA A 407 -4.51 8.92 3.97
CA ALA A 407 -5.67 9.33 3.19
C ALA A 407 -5.38 9.32 1.68
N VAL A 408 -4.28 9.93 1.26
CA VAL A 408 -3.84 9.93 -0.15
C VAL A 408 -3.62 8.51 -0.68
N SER A 409 -3.10 7.61 0.16
CA SER A 409 -2.92 6.21 -0.23
C SER A 409 -4.23 5.42 -0.33
N VAL A 410 -5.27 5.81 0.42
CA VAL A 410 -6.52 5.04 0.56
C VAL A 410 -7.64 5.56 -0.32
N ALA A 411 -7.82 6.88 -0.43
CA ALA A 411 -8.95 7.53 -1.09
C ALA A 411 -9.17 7.14 -2.57
N PRO A 412 -8.13 6.85 -3.38
CA PRO A 412 -8.33 6.40 -4.77
C PRO A 412 -8.83 4.94 -4.91
N GLY A 413 -9.12 4.23 -3.82
CA GLY A 413 -9.63 2.86 -3.87
C GLY A 413 -11.04 2.77 -4.47
N GLU A 414 -11.14 2.22 -5.68
CA GLU A 414 -12.40 2.05 -6.43
C GLU A 414 -13.29 0.95 -5.80
N PRO A 415 -14.61 1.16 -5.68
CA PRO A 415 -15.54 0.11 -5.25
C PRO A 415 -15.82 -0.92 -6.37
N LEU A 416 -16.51 -1.99 -6.00
CA LEU A 416 -17.18 -2.88 -6.95
C LEU A 416 -18.45 -2.18 -7.47
N LYS A 417 -18.43 -1.73 -8.74
CA LYS A 417 -19.51 -0.91 -9.35
C LYS A 417 -20.86 -1.62 -9.38
N TYR A 418 -20.86 -2.95 -9.49
CA TYR A 418 -22.06 -3.75 -9.72
C TYR A 418 -22.56 -4.49 -8.47
N LEU A 419 -22.00 -4.16 -7.31
CA LEU A 419 -22.47 -4.65 -6.01
C LEU A 419 -22.88 -3.46 -5.14
N PRO A 420 -23.84 -3.65 -4.21
CA PRO A 420 -24.23 -2.59 -3.31
C PRO A 420 -23.00 -2.08 -2.54
N LEU A 421 -22.93 -0.77 -2.33
CA LEU A 421 -21.94 -0.21 -1.43
C LEU A 421 -22.25 -0.67 0.00
N PRO A 422 -21.23 -0.84 0.87
CA PRO A 422 -21.46 -1.13 2.27
C PRO A 422 -22.37 -0.06 2.88
N ALA A 423 -23.29 -0.46 3.77
CA ALA A 423 -24.17 0.47 4.46
C ALA A 423 -23.31 1.55 5.13
N GLN A 424 -23.48 2.81 4.75
CA GLN A 424 -22.66 3.91 5.26
C GLN A 424 -23.25 4.43 6.57
N PRO A 425 -22.59 4.23 7.73
CA PRO A 425 -22.99 4.88 8.95
C PRO A 425 -22.24 6.23 9.00
N GLU A 426 -22.96 7.32 8.71
CA GLU A 426 -22.49 8.72 8.87
C GLU A 426 -21.45 9.24 7.85
N GLU A 427 -21.38 10.57 7.71
CA GLU A 427 -20.40 11.26 6.86
C GLU A 427 -18.97 10.97 7.32
N ARG A 428 -18.10 10.57 6.38
CA ARG A 428 -16.65 10.42 6.58
C ARG A 428 -15.93 11.75 6.36
N LEU A 429 -14.83 12.01 7.08
CA LEU A 429 -14.07 13.27 6.90
C LEU A 429 -13.34 13.33 5.55
N VAL A 430 -12.86 12.20 5.04
CA VAL A 430 -12.20 12.11 3.74
C VAL A 430 -13.01 11.20 2.82
N PRO A 431 -13.68 11.74 1.78
CA PRO A 431 -14.41 10.93 0.80
C PRO A 431 -13.46 10.07 -0.03
N PHE A 432 -13.94 8.91 -0.47
CA PHE A 432 -13.27 8.20 -1.58
C PHE A 432 -13.42 9.01 -2.87
N GLU A 433 -12.51 8.85 -3.83
CA GLU A 433 -12.52 9.64 -5.06
C GLU A 433 -13.81 9.50 -5.88
N ASP A 434 -14.46 8.34 -5.85
CA ASP A 434 -15.75 8.11 -6.49
C ASP A 434 -16.93 8.84 -5.80
N GLU A 435 -16.75 9.27 -4.55
CA GLU A 435 -17.73 10.05 -3.79
C GLU A 435 -17.53 11.57 -3.97
N VAL A 436 -16.36 11.97 -4.50
CA VAL A 436 -16.02 13.37 -4.74
C VAL A 436 -16.79 13.89 -5.94
N LYS A 437 -17.80 14.74 -5.69
CA LYS A 437 -18.62 15.35 -6.76
C LYS A 437 -17.85 16.38 -7.59
N ILE A 438 -16.86 17.05 -7.01
CA ILE A 438 -16.07 18.11 -7.64
C ILE A 438 -14.62 17.95 -7.23
N THR A 439 -13.76 17.58 -8.17
CA THR A 439 -12.32 17.48 -7.91
C THR A 439 -11.68 18.88 -7.98
N PRO A 440 -11.10 19.40 -6.89
CA PRO A 440 -10.40 20.68 -6.94
C PRO A 440 -9.19 20.55 -7.91
N ARG A 441 -9.03 21.47 -8.87
CA ARG A 441 -7.83 21.43 -9.74
C ARG A 441 -6.60 21.73 -8.88
N ARG A 442 -5.54 20.96 -9.08
CA ARG A 442 -4.25 21.24 -8.44
C ARG A 442 -3.65 22.51 -9.05
N ARG A 443 -3.12 23.40 -8.21
CA ARG A 443 -2.34 24.56 -8.65
C ARG A 443 -1.11 24.08 -9.43
N SER A 444 -0.74 24.76 -10.52
CA SER A 444 0.45 24.40 -11.29
C SER A 444 1.72 24.48 -10.42
N PRO A 445 2.78 23.69 -10.73
CA PRO A 445 4.04 23.76 -9.98
C PRO A 445 4.65 25.17 -9.97
N GLN A 446 4.52 25.90 -11.08
CA GLN A 446 4.98 27.28 -11.20
C GLN A 446 4.22 28.22 -10.27
N ALA A 447 2.88 28.16 -10.27
CA ALA A 447 2.08 28.96 -9.36
C ALA A 447 2.35 28.59 -7.90
N THR A 448 2.57 27.30 -7.60
CA THR A 448 2.97 26.85 -6.26
C THR A 448 4.32 27.43 -5.84
N ALA A 449 5.32 27.40 -6.72
CA ALA A 449 6.65 27.96 -6.47
C ALA A 449 6.60 29.48 -6.29
N ILE A 450 5.84 30.22 -7.11
CA ILE A 450 5.64 31.67 -6.98
C ILE A 450 5.03 31.98 -5.61
N TRP A 451 3.99 31.25 -5.21
CA TRP A 451 3.38 31.43 -3.89
C TRP A 451 4.36 31.11 -2.77
N MET A 452 5.08 29.99 -2.82
CA MET A 452 6.10 29.67 -1.82
C MET A 452 7.19 30.75 -1.75
N ALA A 453 7.62 31.29 -2.88
CA ALA A 453 8.59 32.38 -2.93
C ALA A 453 8.04 33.67 -2.30
N ILE A 454 6.80 34.06 -2.63
CA ILE A 454 6.12 35.19 -1.98
C ILE A 454 6.05 34.97 -0.47
N PHE A 455 5.72 33.76 0.00
CA PHE A 455 5.65 33.45 1.43
C PHE A 455 7.02 33.44 2.11
N LEU A 456 8.06 32.94 1.44
CA LEU A 456 9.42 33.02 1.96
C LEU A 456 9.87 34.47 2.04
N VAL A 457 9.54 35.30 1.05
CA VAL A 457 9.81 36.75 1.06
C VAL A 457 9.04 37.42 2.21
N VAL A 458 7.72 37.26 2.27
CA VAL A 458 6.87 37.85 3.33
C VAL A 458 7.25 37.32 4.72
N GLY A 459 7.59 36.04 4.84
CA GLY A 459 8.09 35.42 6.07
C GLY A 459 9.48 35.93 6.46
N SER A 460 10.35 36.21 5.48
CA SER A 460 11.68 36.80 5.69
C SER A 460 11.62 38.28 6.05
N LEU A 461 10.52 39.00 5.78
CA LEU A 461 10.31 40.36 6.29
C LEU A 461 10.32 40.40 7.84
N ARG A 462 10.16 39.26 8.53
CA ARG A 462 10.40 39.13 9.99
C ARG A 462 11.86 39.30 10.39
N LEU A 463 12.80 38.95 9.50
CA LEU A 463 14.23 39.02 9.73
C LEU A 463 14.79 40.41 9.43
N ILE A 464 14.03 41.25 8.73
CA ILE A 464 14.32 42.68 8.65
C ILE A 464 13.89 43.29 9.98
N PRO A 465 14.82 43.83 10.79
CA PRO A 465 14.44 44.58 11.97
C PRO A 465 13.65 45.80 11.47
N VAL A 466 12.33 45.75 11.57
CA VAL A 466 11.44 46.89 11.25
C VAL A 466 11.89 48.14 12.03
N ARG A 467 12.55 47.93 13.18
CA ARG A 467 13.24 48.96 13.95
C ARG A 467 14.26 49.75 13.12
N ASP A 468 15.10 49.10 12.30
CA ASP A 468 16.16 49.77 11.53
C ASP A 468 15.64 50.43 10.26
N LEU A 469 14.59 49.87 9.64
CA LEU A 469 13.95 50.46 8.47
C LEU A 469 13.16 51.74 8.84
N LEU A 470 12.44 51.70 9.97
CA LEU A 470 11.74 52.87 10.51
C LEU A 470 12.70 53.89 11.12
N TYR A 471 13.80 53.46 11.78
CA TYR A 471 14.82 54.39 12.26
C TYR A 471 15.52 55.16 11.14
N ARG A 472 15.77 54.52 9.99
CA ARG A 472 16.38 55.18 8.82
C ARG A 472 15.39 56.02 8.02
N GLY A 473 14.10 55.66 8.00
CA GLY A 473 13.06 56.42 7.31
C GLY A 473 12.51 57.62 8.08
N ILE A 474 12.55 57.61 9.42
CA ILE A 474 11.92 58.61 10.29
C ILE A 474 12.99 59.54 10.91
N GLN A 475 13.93 60.02 10.09
CA GLN A 475 14.71 61.22 10.44
C GLN A 475 14.14 62.51 9.79
N ILE A 476 12.98 62.43 9.13
CA ILE A 476 12.28 63.61 8.61
C ILE A 476 10.95 63.78 9.37
N GLY A 477 10.98 64.61 10.41
CA GLY A 477 9.82 65.31 10.98
C GLY A 477 8.90 64.52 11.93
N ASN A 478 8.94 64.91 13.21
CA ASN A 478 8.03 64.55 14.31
C ASN A 478 7.90 63.04 14.61
N GLY A 479 8.69 62.58 15.59
CA GLY A 479 8.77 61.19 16.02
C GLY A 479 7.44 60.61 16.50
N LEU A 480 7.09 59.44 15.96
CA LEU A 480 6.06 58.56 16.51
C LEU A 480 6.43 58.17 17.95
N SER A 481 5.46 58.27 18.87
CA SER A 481 5.67 57.85 20.26
C SER A 481 6.01 56.35 20.35
N ARG A 482 6.70 55.95 21.43
CA ARG A 482 6.99 54.53 21.72
C ARG A 482 5.72 53.66 21.69
N GLU A 483 4.59 54.23 22.09
CA GLU A 483 3.29 53.57 22.09
C GLU A 483 2.78 53.32 20.66
N SER A 484 2.93 54.28 19.75
CA SER A 484 2.55 54.10 18.34
C SER A 484 3.40 53.03 17.64
N LEU A 485 4.70 52.94 17.95
CA LEU A 485 5.57 51.88 17.45
C LEU A 485 5.18 50.50 18.00
N ALA A 486 4.82 50.42 19.28
CA ALA A 486 4.33 49.19 19.90
C ALA A 486 2.95 48.76 19.32
N ALA A 487 2.08 49.72 19.01
CA ALA A 487 0.79 49.50 18.38
C ALA A 487 0.94 48.98 16.94
N ILE A 488 1.84 49.57 16.14
CA ILE A 488 2.16 49.08 14.79
C ILE A 488 2.73 47.67 14.84
N GLN A 489 3.63 47.39 15.78
CA GLN A 489 4.22 46.06 15.93
C GLN A 489 3.18 45.01 16.37
N SER A 490 2.23 45.39 17.20
CA SER A 490 1.11 44.55 17.63
C SER A 490 0.10 44.33 16.50
N TYR A 491 -0.20 45.36 15.72
CA TYR A 491 -1.03 45.28 14.51
C TYR A 491 -0.40 44.31 13.49
N LEU A 492 0.89 44.45 13.18
CA LEU A 492 1.58 43.52 12.26
C LEU A 492 1.56 42.06 12.75
N ARG A 493 1.65 41.82 14.06
CA ARG A 493 1.52 40.48 14.65
C ARG A 493 0.09 39.93 14.53
N ALA A 494 -0.92 40.75 14.79
CA ALA A 494 -2.33 40.37 14.70
C ALA A 494 -2.78 40.13 13.25
N SER A 495 -2.40 41.01 12.33
CA SER A 495 -2.65 40.87 10.89
C SER A 495 -1.99 39.62 10.30
N TYR A 496 -0.80 39.24 10.80
CA TYR A 496 -0.14 38.00 10.42
C TYR A 496 -0.92 36.75 10.88
N LEU A 497 -1.41 36.75 12.13
CA LEU A 497 -2.25 35.65 12.64
C LEU A 497 -3.53 35.52 11.80
N ALA A 498 -4.11 36.67 11.41
CA ALA A 498 -5.26 36.73 10.53
C ALA A 498 -4.93 36.20 9.12
N ILE A 499 -3.80 36.57 8.51
CA ILE A 499 -3.41 36.11 7.15
C ILE A 499 -3.07 34.61 7.14
N VAL A 500 -2.34 34.11 8.14
CA VAL A 500 -2.02 32.68 8.26
C VAL A 500 -3.25 31.86 8.63
N GLY A 501 -4.14 32.40 9.48
CA GLY A 501 -5.44 31.81 9.79
C GLY A 501 -6.36 31.77 8.55
N LEU A 502 -6.43 32.87 7.79
CA LEU A 502 -7.15 32.93 6.51
C LEU A 502 -6.57 31.93 5.54
N TRP A 503 -5.24 31.73 5.49
CA TRP A 503 -4.60 30.74 4.63
C TRP A 503 -4.89 29.30 5.06
N CYS A 504 -4.89 28.98 6.35
CA CYS A 504 -5.32 27.65 6.82
C CYS A 504 -6.78 27.37 6.48
N LEU A 505 -7.65 28.38 6.52
CA LEU A 505 -9.08 28.24 6.20
C LEU A 505 -9.35 28.25 4.68
N GLU A 506 -8.66 29.10 3.91
CA GLU A 506 -8.92 29.32 2.48
C GLU A 506 -8.08 28.44 1.56
N SER A 507 -6.94 27.90 2.01
CA SER A 507 -6.22 26.87 1.23
C SER A 507 -6.99 25.55 1.12
N TYR A 508 -8.02 25.38 1.96
CA TYR A 508 -8.96 24.26 1.93
C TYR A 508 -10.34 24.62 1.32
N ARG A 509 -10.64 25.90 1.05
CA ARG A 509 -11.96 26.31 0.54
C ARG A 509 -11.98 26.41 -1.00
N PRO A 510 -12.98 25.81 -1.66
CA PRO A 510 -13.19 25.89 -3.11
C PRO A 510 -13.51 27.30 -3.68
N ALA A 511 -13.72 28.33 -2.86
CA ALA A 511 -14.53 29.50 -3.24
C ALA A 511 -13.83 30.88 -3.09
N PHE A 512 -12.50 30.95 -3.10
CA PHE A 512 -11.82 32.24 -3.32
C PHE A 512 -11.77 32.53 -4.83
N SER A 513 -12.16 33.72 -5.26
CA SER A 513 -12.36 34.12 -6.67
C SER A 513 -11.10 34.12 -7.56
N LEU A 514 -9.95 33.75 -7.01
CA LEU A 514 -8.67 33.52 -7.70
C LEU A 514 -8.10 32.11 -7.43
N GLY A 515 -8.91 31.20 -6.88
CA GLY A 515 -8.56 29.82 -6.57
C GLY A 515 -8.71 28.88 -7.77
N PRO A 516 -8.08 27.69 -7.75
CA PRO A 516 -7.97 26.81 -8.92
C PRO A 516 -9.28 26.12 -9.36
N ILE A 517 -10.45 26.59 -8.92
CA ILE A 517 -11.77 26.13 -9.39
C ILE A 517 -12.49 27.25 -10.17
N SER A 518 -11.80 28.31 -10.60
CA SER A 518 -12.33 29.21 -11.63
C SER A 518 -12.23 28.52 -13.00
N LYS A 519 -13.39 28.05 -13.51
CA LYS A 519 -13.74 27.55 -14.87
C LYS A 519 -12.60 27.00 -15.75
#